data_AF-A0A8W8J0L5-F1
#
_entry.id   AF-A0A8W8J0L5-F1
#
_cell.length_a   1.000
_cell.length_b   1.000
_cell.length_c   1.000
_cell.angle_alpha   90.00
_cell.angle_beta   90.00
_cell.angle_gamma   90.00
#
_symmetry.space_group_name_H-M   'P 1'
#
loop_
_entity.id
_entity.type
_entity.pdbx_description
1 polymer ?
#
loop_
_entity_poly.entity_id
_entity_poly.type
_entity_poly.pdbx_seq_one_letter_code
_entity_poly.pdbx_strand_id
1 'polypeptide(L)'
;KALLEHSGKLKPSYGNILAIEPTGWTFSKVSSLQEIRPKYNRDGVKIYGIPYSEHSSYLELQRFVQFVKPGKIIPTVNVGNPASRAKMNQIFEEWGRGTSKVQKKNNQTSISSWACQ
;
A
#
# COMPACT_ATOMS: atom_id res chain seq x y z
N LYS A 1 26.13 0.30 -3.98
CA LYS A 1 27.42 -0.31 -4.38
C LYS A 1 27.21 -1.56 -5.24
N ALA A 2 26.49 -2.59 -4.76
CA ALA A 2 26.21 -3.81 -5.55
C ALA A 2 25.58 -3.58 -6.94
N LEU A 3 24.65 -2.63 -7.09
CA LEU A 3 24.05 -2.30 -8.40
C LEU A 3 25.06 -1.72 -9.42
N LEU A 4 26.05 -0.94 -8.96
CA LEU A 4 27.10 -0.37 -9.81
C LEU A 4 28.10 -1.46 -10.24
N GLU A 5 28.40 -2.41 -9.35
CA GLU A 5 29.23 -3.58 -9.67
C GLU A 5 28.54 -4.49 -10.69
N HIS A 6 27.22 -4.71 -10.54
CA HIS A 6 26.42 -5.45 -11.52
C HIS A 6 26.39 -4.74 -12.88
N SER A 7 26.27 -3.41 -12.89
CA SER A 7 26.38 -2.59 -14.10
C SER A 7 27.71 -2.78 -14.82
N GLY A 8 28.82 -2.79 -14.08
CA GLY A 8 30.16 -2.99 -14.64
C GLY A 8 30.30 -4.29 -15.45
N LYS A 9 29.61 -5.36 -15.04
CA LYS A 9 29.62 -6.66 -15.75
C LYS A 9 28.81 -6.64 -17.05
N LEU A 10 27.81 -5.76 -17.14
CA LEU A 10 26.85 -5.69 -18.24
C LEU A 10 27.11 -4.51 -19.20
N LYS A 11 28.10 -3.67 -18.90
CA LYS A 11 28.51 -2.50 -19.70
C LYS A 11 28.68 -2.74 -21.21
N PRO A 12 29.17 -3.89 -21.70
CA PRO A 12 29.32 -4.11 -23.14
C PRO A 12 27.98 -4.14 -23.89
N SER A 13 26.87 -4.44 -23.19
CA SER A 13 25.56 -4.67 -23.80
C SER A 13 24.50 -3.64 -23.37
N TYR A 14 24.67 -2.96 -22.23
CA TYR A 14 23.68 -2.04 -21.69
C TYR A 14 24.31 -0.74 -21.18
N GLY A 15 23.78 0.39 -21.65
CA GLY A 15 24.25 1.73 -21.25
C GLY A 15 23.52 2.36 -20.05
N ASN A 16 22.35 1.82 -19.68
CA ASN A 16 21.55 2.32 -18.55
C ASN A 16 20.90 1.17 -17.79
N ILE A 17 20.67 1.36 -16.49
CA ILE A 17 19.94 0.43 -15.62
C ILE A 17 18.75 1.15 -15.00
N LEU A 18 17.59 0.51 -15.10
CA LEU A 18 16.39 0.88 -14.38
C LEU A 18 16.08 -0.20 -13.33
N ALA A 19 16.06 0.18 -12.06
CA ALA A 19 15.72 -0.70 -10.96
C ALA A 19 14.40 -0.29 -10.31
N ILE A 20 13.61 -1.30 -9.95
CA ILE A 20 12.35 -1.16 -9.23
C ILE A 20 12.54 -1.76 -7.84
N GLU A 21 12.25 -0.97 -6.82
CA GLU A 21 12.24 -1.39 -5.43
C GLU A 21 10.77 -1.48 -4.99
N PRO A 22 10.17 -2.68 -4.96
CA PRO A 22 8.84 -2.85 -4.40
C PRO A 22 8.93 -2.61 -2.89
N THR A 23 8.24 -1.59 -2.42
CA THR A 23 8.14 -1.27 -0.99
C THR A 23 6.70 -1.37 -0.56
N GLY A 24 6.45 -1.76 0.71
CA GLY A 24 5.11 -1.73 1.30
C GLY A 24 4.58 -0.31 1.47
N TRP A 25 3.91 -0.03 2.59
CA TRP A 25 3.43 1.32 2.88
C TRP A 25 4.60 2.27 3.20
N THR A 26 5.26 2.80 2.18
CA THR A 26 6.10 3.98 2.34
C THR A 26 5.16 5.15 2.50
N PHE A 27 5.12 5.74 3.69
CA PHE A 27 4.52 7.06 3.93
C PHE A 27 5.37 8.16 3.26
N SER A 28 5.71 7.95 1.99
CA SER A 28 6.26 8.96 1.11
C SER A 28 5.07 9.78 0.64
N LYS A 29 5.20 11.12 0.74
CA LYS A 29 4.25 12.21 0.47
C LYS A 29 3.59 12.22 -0.93
N VAL A 30 3.60 11.10 -1.64
CA VAL A 30 3.20 10.96 -3.02
C VAL A 30 1.71 10.63 -3.03
N SER A 31 0.90 11.60 -3.41
CA SER A 31 -0.57 11.47 -3.41
C SER A 31 -1.07 10.72 -4.64
N SER A 32 -0.18 10.58 -5.64
CA SER A 32 -0.48 9.97 -6.93
C SER A 32 0.72 9.21 -7.49
N LEU A 33 0.47 8.11 -8.21
CA LEU A 33 1.51 7.37 -8.95
C LEU A 33 2.29 8.26 -9.94
N GLN A 34 1.70 9.35 -10.45
CA GLN A 34 2.36 10.27 -11.38
C GLN A 34 3.44 11.15 -10.72
N GLU A 35 3.37 11.32 -9.40
CA GLU A 35 4.33 12.10 -8.61
C GLU A 35 5.54 11.26 -8.20
N ILE A 36 5.56 9.95 -8.47
CA ILE A 36 6.70 9.09 -8.13
C ILE A 36 7.94 9.61 -8.88
N ARG A 37 9.02 9.81 -8.12
CA ARG A 37 10.33 10.22 -8.61
C ARG A 37 11.36 9.17 -8.21
N PRO A 38 12.42 8.98 -9.03
CA PRO A 38 13.47 8.03 -8.68
C PRO A 38 14.17 8.48 -7.40
N LYS A 39 14.36 7.56 -6.45
CA LYS A 39 15.15 7.78 -5.22
C LYS A 39 16.62 7.99 -5.55
N TYR A 40 17.08 7.42 -6.66
CA TYR A 40 18.46 7.50 -7.13
C TYR A 40 18.47 7.68 -8.65
N ASN A 41 19.28 8.64 -9.14
CA ASN A 41 19.44 8.93 -10.57
C ASN A 41 20.85 9.49 -10.82
N ARG A 42 21.86 8.62 -10.94
CA ARG A 42 23.26 8.96 -11.25
C ARG A 42 23.93 7.82 -12.01
N ASP A 43 24.98 8.14 -12.78
CA ASP A 43 25.87 7.16 -13.42
C ASP A 43 25.15 6.13 -14.32
N GLY A 44 24.10 6.55 -15.03
CA GLY A 44 23.29 5.66 -15.88
C GLY A 44 22.37 4.71 -15.10
N VAL A 45 22.26 4.86 -13.77
CA VAL A 45 21.41 4.02 -12.91
C VAL A 45 20.27 4.85 -12.33
N LYS A 46 19.04 4.38 -12.53
CA LYS A 46 17.80 4.95 -11.97
C LYS A 46 17.12 3.93 -11.08
N ILE A 47 16.76 4.31 -9.85
CA ILE A 47 16.04 3.45 -8.90
C ILE A 47 14.73 4.11 -8.51
N TYR A 48 13.63 3.42 -8.77
CA TYR A 48 12.28 3.85 -8.38
C TYR A 48 11.80 3.04 -7.19
N GLY A 49 11.40 3.72 -6.11
CA GLY A 49 10.63 3.09 -5.05
C GLY A 49 9.17 3.06 -5.45
N ILE A 50 8.60 1.86 -5.57
CA ILE A 50 7.20 1.67 -5.95
C ILE A 50 6.42 1.25 -4.71
N PRO A 51 5.37 2.00 -4.31
CA PRO A 51 4.50 1.61 -3.20
C PRO A 51 3.59 0.47 -3.67
N TYR A 52 4.07 -0.76 -3.54
CA TYR A 52 3.36 -1.99 -3.86
C TYR A 52 2.99 -2.70 -2.55
N SER A 53 1.70 -2.72 -2.24
CA SER A 53 1.19 -3.32 -1.01
C SER A 53 0.43 -4.60 -1.33
N GLU A 54 0.80 -5.70 -0.67
CA GLU A 54 0.02 -6.95 -0.65
C GLU A 54 -0.98 -6.99 0.52
N HIS A 55 -0.96 -5.96 1.36
CA HIS A 55 -1.91 -5.77 2.44
C HIS A 55 -2.99 -4.76 2.04
N SER A 56 -4.21 -4.97 2.55
CA SER A 56 -5.33 -4.04 2.36
C SER A 56 -5.03 -2.66 2.93
N SER A 57 -5.38 -1.62 2.18
CA SER A 57 -5.45 -0.25 2.70
C SER A 57 -6.59 -0.12 3.73
N TYR A 58 -6.56 0.97 4.50
CA TYR A 58 -7.60 1.27 5.50
C TYR A 58 -9.01 1.26 4.89
N LEU A 59 -9.19 1.90 3.73
CA LEU A 59 -10.50 2.01 3.08
C LEU A 59 -10.96 0.68 2.49
N GLU A 60 -10.06 -0.15 1.97
CA GLU A 60 -10.41 -1.48 1.47
C GLU A 60 -10.87 -2.39 2.60
N LEU A 61 -10.14 -2.40 3.71
CA LEU A 61 -10.52 -3.20 4.89
C LEU A 61 -11.82 -2.70 5.51
N GLN A 62 -12.02 -1.39 5.60
CA GLN A 62 -13.28 -0.80 6.06
C GLN A 62 -14.46 -1.27 5.20
N ARG A 63 -14.34 -1.16 3.86
CA ARG A 63 -15.38 -1.61 2.93
C ARG A 63 -15.65 -3.10 3.06
N PHE A 64 -14.61 -3.91 3.20
CA PHE A 64 -14.74 -5.35 3.40
C PHE A 64 -15.49 -5.68 4.69
N VAL A 65 -15.13 -5.06 5.81
CA VAL A 65 -15.81 -5.26 7.10
C VAL A 65 -17.26 -4.82 7.03
N GLN A 66 -17.54 -3.66 6.40
CA GLN A 66 -18.90 -3.16 6.23
C GLN A 66 -19.75 -4.01 5.28
N PHE A 67 -19.11 -4.67 4.30
CA PHE A 67 -19.76 -5.60 3.39
C PHE A 67 -20.11 -6.93 4.09
N VAL A 68 -19.13 -7.54 4.77
CA VAL A 68 -19.30 -8.84 5.44
C VAL A 68 -20.14 -8.75 6.71
N LYS A 69 -20.05 -7.64 7.45
CA LYS A 69 -20.74 -7.41 8.74
C LYS A 69 -20.51 -8.54 9.77
N PRO A 70 -19.25 -8.83 10.13
CA PRO A 70 -18.94 -9.89 11.09
C PRO A 70 -19.47 -9.56 12.49
N GLY A 71 -19.93 -10.57 13.23
CA GLY A 71 -20.38 -10.40 14.62
C GLY A 71 -19.26 -10.09 15.61
N LYS A 72 -18.01 -10.45 15.29
CA LYS A 72 -16.81 -10.16 16.10
C LYS A 72 -15.58 -10.06 15.21
N ILE A 73 -14.70 -9.10 15.50
CA ILE A 73 -13.41 -8.94 14.81
C ILE A 73 -12.28 -9.20 15.81
N ILE A 74 -11.30 -10.01 15.41
CA ILE A 74 -10.11 -10.33 16.21
C ILE A 74 -8.88 -9.91 15.39
N PRO A 75 -8.18 -8.82 15.75
CA PRO A 75 -6.99 -8.41 15.03
C PRO A 75 -5.83 -9.38 15.30
N THR A 76 -5.05 -9.70 14.27
CA THR A 76 -3.87 -10.59 14.37
C THR A 76 -2.54 -9.84 14.24
N VAL A 77 -2.57 -8.61 13.72
CA VAL A 77 -1.39 -7.75 13.51
C VAL A 77 -1.48 -6.52 14.41
N ASN A 78 -0.35 -5.96 14.84
CA ASN A 78 -0.26 -4.80 15.75
C ASN A 78 -0.89 -5.01 17.14
N VAL A 79 -0.89 -6.25 17.64
CA VAL A 79 -1.53 -6.63 18.92
C VAL A 79 -0.61 -6.55 20.14
N GLY A 80 0.70 -6.36 19.96
CA GLY A 80 1.67 -6.36 21.06
C GLY A 80 1.52 -5.20 22.06
N ASN A 81 0.87 -4.10 21.67
CA ASN A 81 0.65 -2.93 22.51
C ASN A 81 -0.84 -2.80 22.90
N PRO A 82 -1.19 -2.69 24.20
CA PRO A 82 -2.55 -2.41 24.65
C PRO A 82 -3.21 -1.19 23.99
N ALA A 83 -2.47 -0.09 23.81
CA ALA A 83 -2.99 1.13 23.19
C ALA A 83 -3.35 0.91 21.71
N SER A 84 -2.53 0.16 20.96
CA SER A 84 -2.81 -0.21 19.58
C SER A 84 -4.08 -1.07 19.47
N ARG A 85 -4.26 -2.01 20.40
CA ARG A 85 -5.47 -2.85 20.48
C ARG A 85 -6.71 -2.01 20.76
N ALA A 86 -6.66 -1.11 21.74
CA ALA A 86 -7.76 -0.21 22.06
C ALA A 86 -8.16 0.66 20.87
N LYS A 87 -7.16 1.21 20.15
CA LYS A 87 -7.39 2.01 18.94
C LYS A 87 -8.06 1.19 17.82
N MET A 88 -7.62 -0.03 17.57
CA MET A 88 -8.24 -0.90 16.56
C MET A 88 -9.67 -1.25 16.93
N ASN A 89 -9.96 -1.56 18.20
CA ASN A 89 -11.31 -1.84 18.66
C ASN A 89 -12.25 -0.65 18.44
N GLN A 90 -11.79 0.57 18.74
CA GLN A 90 -12.57 1.78 18.48
C GLN A 90 -12.90 1.96 16.99
N ILE A 91 -11.93 1.68 16.10
CA ILE A 91 -12.12 1.73 14.64
C ILE A 91 -13.15 0.69 14.20
N PHE A 92 -13.07 -0.55 14.72
CA PHE A 92 -14.02 -1.60 14.38
C PHE A 92 -15.45 -1.27 14.81
N GLU A 93 -15.63 -0.67 15.99
CA GLU A 93 -16.92 -0.17 16.44
C GLU A 93 -17.46 0.95 15.55
N GLU A 94 -16.61 1.88 15.12
CA GLU A 94 -16.99 2.94 14.19
C GLU A 94 -17.47 2.35 12.85
N TRP A 95 -16.75 1.39 12.30
CA TRP A 95 -17.12 0.73 11.05
C TRP A 95 -18.44 -0.03 11.16
N GLY A 96 -18.67 -0.71 12.28
CA GLY A 96 -19.90 -1.47 12.55
C GLY A 96 -21.15 -0.59 12.66
N ARG A 97 -21.01 0.67 13.08
CA ARG A 97 -22.12 1.64 13.13
C ARG A 97 -22.53 2.17 11.75
N GLY A 98 -21.75 1.92 10.70
CA GLY A 98 -22.03 2.42 9.35
C GLY A 98 -21.89 3.94 9.19
N THR A 99 -21.34 4.63 10.19
CA THR A 99 -21.24 6.09 10.25
C THR A 99 -19.86 6.56 9.78
N SER A 100 -19.56 6.49 8.48
CA SER A 100 -18.41 7.23 7.96
C SER A 100 -18.79 7.93 6.66
N LYS A 101 -18.51 9.23 6.61
CA LYS A 101 -18.61 10.07 5.40
C LYS A 101 -17.79 9.40 4.31
N VAL A 102 -18.46 8.88 3.27
CA VAL A 102 -17.77 8.39 2.07
C VAL A 102 -16.96 9.57 1.52
N GLN A 103 -15.64 9.54 1.70
CA GLN A 103 -14.75 10.44 0.97
C GLN A 103 -14.87 10.05 -0.51
N LYS A 104 -15.73 10.79 -1.24
CA LYS A 104 -15.83 10.73 -2.70
C LYS A 104 -14.55 11.31 -3.29
N LYS A 105 -13.56 10.46 -3.45
CA LYS A 105 -12.53 10.52 -4.49
C LYS A 105 -11.91 9.14 -4.42
N ASN A 106 -12.07 8.35 -5.49
CA ASN A 106 -11.20 7.28 -5.97
C ASN A 106 -11.98 6.47 -7.01
N ASN A 107 -11.35 6.18 -8.14
CA ASN A 107 -11.87 5.35 -9.25
C ASN A 107 -11.96 3.85 -8.88
N GLN A 108 -12.08 3.52 -7.59
CA GLN A 108 -12.09 2.14 -7.11
C GLN A 108 -13.50 1.56 -7.32
N THR A 109 -13.60 0.45 -8.04
CA THR A 109 -14.85 -0.27 -8.29
C THR A 109 -15.51 -0.71 -6.97
N SER A 110 -16.84 -0.65 -6.93
CA SER A 110 -17.62 -1.18 -5.80
C SER A 110 -17.34 -2.66 -5.58
N ILE A 111 -17.26 -3.12 -4.33
CA ILE A 111 -17.09 -4.55 -4.01
C ILE A 111 -18.24 -5.39 -4.58
N SER A 112 -19.43 -4.79 -4.70
CA SER A 112 -20.62 -5.44 -5.24
C SER A 112 -20.50 -5.81 -6.72
N SER A 113 -19.58 -5.20 -7.48
CA SER A 113 -19.37 -5.60 -8.89
C SER A 113 -18.58 -6.91 -9.03
N TRP A 114 -18.04 -7.44 -7.94
CA TRP A 114 -17.22 -8.67 -7.93
C TRP A 114 -17.89 -9.84 -7.20
N ALA A 115 -19.01 -9.58 -6.51
CA ALA A 115 -19.82 -10.64 -5.93
C ALA A 115 -20.60 -11.32 -7.07
N CYS A 116 -20.35 -12.61 -7.32
CA CYS A 116 -21.19 -13.40 -8.22
C CYS A 116 -22.65 -13.32 -7.77
N GLN A 117 -23.54 -13.06 -8.74
CA GLN A 117 -24.99 -13.16 -8.59
C GLN A 117 -25.42 -14.61 -8.35
#